data_AF-A0A7C9FG87-F1
#
_entry.id   AF-A0A7C9FG87-F1
#
_cell.length_a   1.000
_cell.length_b   1.000
_cell.length_c   1.000
_cell.angle_alpha   90.00
_cell.angle_beta   90.00
_cell.angle_gamma   90.00
#
_symmetry.space_group_name_H-M   'P 1'
#
loop_
_entity.id
_entity.type
_entity.pdbx_description
1 polymer ?
#
loop_
_entity_poly.entity_id
_entity_poly.type
_entity_poly.pdbx_seq_one_letter_code
_entity_poly.pdbx_strand_id
1 'polypeptide(L)'
;MSRTDKPQPRSTRRANRETIPVRRFDATVGAITAKEPVDDAQTEDGDLTDYLMRAWYDLIHLSSTPVPRCPHCDGLRIRPDRPSGKSKLPVYFCHACKKSFNRLTGTPFANLKNLAKGTEMIPLLSRQMSLMQAGERLGRSQKAVLSWLLAFRRYLLELDPSGRWEAHVRLGVRVAPRARCTKCDFVGGFLAGGFDPQRRRRIRCPKCGRSRLLDVLQGHGEAVEGEVMHDAIDTAIRARRKVHPKMPVPVVVRIASVSDASLEAKVQDRALWNDRKPSERRLPAGLPVERVEDVVLSKFLLERIETALSHDPIPPECPWCSSECTEYHPQQRPNGLPGFRCRACLSYFTRISNTPLNGPHMRKHALQLARMLGWRETGKAAALELGVDSAVANRWVYGLRQWLLVLDPSGYMEARVKLGIGREPIVRTCEKCGSAGPVQPLGPTHRPPEANGERQYKFRCGNCSRCSRTWLSLVERGVAS
;
A
#
# COMPACT_ATOMS: atom_id res chain seq x y z
N MET A 1 -3.25 -52.39 47.47
CA MET A 1 -4.32 -52.97 46.62
C MET A 1 -4.66 -51.96 45.54
N SER A 2 -4.37 -52.34 44.31
CA SER A 2 -4.41 -51.53 43.10
C SER A 2 -5.81 -51.03 42.76
N ARG A 3 -5.96 -49.75 42.43
CA ARG A 3 -7.12 -49.24 41.68
C ARG A 3 -6.63 -48.70 40.35
N THR A 4 -6.89 -49.51 39.33
CA THR A 4 -6.72 -49.27 37.91
C THR A 4 -7.51 -48.03 37.45
N ASP A 5 -6.80 -47.04 36.93
CA ASP A 5 -7.37 -45.97 36.10
C ASP A 5 -7.88 -46.56 34.77
N LYS A 6 -9.18 -46.40 34.51
CA LYS A 6 -9.76 -46.58 33.17
C LYS A 6 -9.79 -45.22 32.47
N PRO A 7 -9.19 -45.05 31.28
CA PRO A 7 -9.34 -43.82 30.52
C PRO A 7 -10.73 -43.75 29.90
N GLN A 8 -11.51 -42.72 30.26
CA GLN A 8 -12.75 -42.35 29.56
C GLN A 8 -12.41 -41.80 28.16
N PRO A 9 -13.15 -42.19 27.12
CA PRO A 9 -12.88 -41.76 25.75
C PRO A 9 -13.20 -40.27 25.57
N ARG A 10 -12.27 -39.55 24.92
CA ARG A 10 -12.43 -38.18 24.44
C ARG A 10 -13.64 -38.09 23.51
N SER A 11 -14.76 -37.55 24.00
CA SER A 11 -15.87 -37.16 23.12
C SER A 11 -15.43 -35.95 22.30
N THR A 12 -15.18 -36.17 21.02
CA THR A 12 -15.07 -35.16 19.96
C THR A 12 -16.40 -34.43 19.78
N ARG A 13 -16.76 -33.55 20.72
CA ARG A 13 -17.77 -32.52 20.49
C ARG A 13 -17.08 -31.28 19.93
N ARG A 14 -16.79 -31.31 18.62
CA ARG A 14 -16.76 -30.08 17.81
C ARG A 14 -18.19 -29.53 17.80
N ALA A 15 -18.57 -28.84 18.86
CA ALA A 15 -19.75 -28.00 18.84
C ALA A 15 -19.44 -26.83 17.92
N ASN A 16 -20.22 -26.73 16.84
CA ASN A 16 -20.37 -25.52 16.03
C ASN A 16 -20.60 -24.34 16.97
N ARG A 17 -19.53 -23.60 17.25
CA ARG A 17 -19.63 -22.28 17.87
C ARG A 17 -20.19 -21.40 16.76
N GLU A 18 -21.50 -21.16 16.77
CA GLU A 18 -22.12 -20.18 15.88
C GLU A 18 -21.29 -18.91 15.95
N THR A 19 -20.53 -18.66 14.90
CA THR A 19 -19.65 -17.50 14.81
C THR A 19 -20.53 -16.28 14.83
N ILE A 20 -20.47 -15.52 15.93
CA ILE A 20 -21.12 -14.22 16.04
C ILE A 20 -20.74 -13.41 14.79
N PRO A 21 -21.69 -12.84 14.04
CA PRO A 21 -21.38 -12.07 12.85
C PRO A 21 -20.38 -10.96 13.19
N VAL A 22 -19.36 -10.77 12.36
CA VAL A 22 -18.33 -9.74 12.54
C VAL A 22 -18.31 -8.83 11.32
N ARG A 23 -18.35 -7.52 11.53
CA ARG A 23 -18.18 -6.54 10.46
C ARG A 23 -16.72 -6.46 10.04
N ARG A 24 -16.40 -6.71 8.77
CA ARG A 24 -15.03 -6.59 8.25
C ARG A 24 -14.83 -5.23 7.61
N PHE A 25 -13.82 -4.48 8.05
CA PHE A 25 -13.45 -3.16 7.51
C PHE A 25 -12.05 -3.19 6.93
N ASP A 26 -11.82 -2.42 5.86
CA ASP A 26 -10.54 -2.35 5.18
C ASP A 26 -9.68 -1.25 5.80
N ALA A 27 -8.48 -1.61 6.27
CA ALA A 27 -7.54 -0.65 6.83
C ALA A 27 -7.09 0.42 5.82
N THR A 28 -7.07 0.13 4.52
CA THR A 28 -6.59 1.03 3.45
C THR A 28 -7.62 2.07 3.03
N VAL A 29 -8.90 1.81 3.28
CA VAL A 29 -9.97 2.76 2.98
C VAL A 29 -10.01 3.80 4.10
N GLY A 30 -9.74 5.05 3.73
CA GLY A 30 -9.77 6.18 4.65
C GLY A 30 -11.12 6.25 5.37
N ALA A 31 -11.10 6.01 6.68
CA ALA A 31 -12.32 5.93 7.47
C ALA A 31 -13.06 7.26 7.49
N ILE A 32 -14.07 7.47 6.63
CA ILE A 32 -15.16 8.47 6.75
C ILE A 32 -14.73 9.96 6.89
N THR A 33 -13.44 10.25 7.07
CA THR A 33 -12.87 11.59 7.21
C THR A 33 -12.61 12.13 5.81
N ALA A 34 -13.71 12.63 5.25
CA ALA A 34 -13.82 13.68 4.25
C ALA A 34 -12.50 14.18 3.66
N LYS A 35 -12.17 13.72 2.44
CA LYS A 35 -11.57 14.49 1.33
C LYS A 35 -11.04 13.61 0.21
N GLU A 36 -10.82 12.31 0.45
CA GLU A 36 -10.31 11.42 -0.60
C GLU A 36 -11.45 10.70 -1.33
N PRO A 37 -11.47 10.74 -2.68
CA PRO A 37 -12.39 9.94 -3.47
C PRO A 37 -12.02 8.46 -3.31
N VAL A 38 -12.94 7.68 -2.76
CA VAL A 38 -12.84 6.22 -2.70
C VAL A 38 -13.45 5.68 -3.99
N ASP A 39 -12.73 4.78 -4.68
CA ASP A 39 -13.24 4.10 -5.87
C ASP A 39 -14.43 3.20 -5.49
N ASP A 40 -15.54 3.47 -6.17
CA ASP A 40 -16.86 2.95 -5.89
C ASP A 40 -16.99 1.46 -6.19
N ALA A 41 -16.32 1.00 -7.24
CA ALA A 41 -16.34 -0.39 -7.66
C ALA A 41 -15.54 -1.31 -6.71
N GLN A 42 -14.60 -0.76 -5.96
CA GLN A 42 -13.66 -1.54 -5.13
C GLN A 42 -14.09 -1.71 -3.67
N THR A 43 -15.09 -0.95 -3.21
CA THR A 43 -15.54 -1.00 -1.80
C THR A 43 -16.93 -1.58 -1.64
N GLU A 44 -17.58 -1.89 -2.75
CA GLU A 44 -18.86 -2.58 -2.79
C GLU A 44 -18.69 -4.06 -2.48
N ASP A 45 -19.68 -4.61 -1.80
CA ASP A 45 -19.85 -6.04 -1.57
C ASP A 45 -20.94 -6.52 -2.53
N GLY A 46 -20.52 -7.12 -3.64
CA GLY A 46 -21.42 -7.57 -4.70
C GLY A 46 -22.42 -8.61 -4.22
N ASP A 47 -22.03 -9.46 -3.26
CA ASP A 47 -22.92 -10.49 -2.71
C ASP A 47 -24.06 -9.87 -1.88
N LEU A 48 -23.74 -8.88 -1.02
CA LEU A 48 -24.78 -8.14 -0.29
C LEU A 48 -25.67 -7.35 -1.26
N THR A 49 -25.08 -6.69 -2.25
CA THR A 49 -25.83 -5.95 -3.28
C THR A 49 -26.80 -6.89 -3.99
N ASP A 50 -26.33 -8.01 -4.52
CA ASP A 50 -27.17 -8.97 -5.26
C ASP A 50 -28.27 -9.56 -4.38
N TYR A 51 -27.94 -9.98 -3.16
CA TYR A 51 -28.91 -10.52 -2.21
C TYR A 51 -30.04 -9.52 -1.94
N LEU A 52 -29.68 -8.29 -1.59
CA LEU A 52 -30.65 -7.26 -1.25
C LEU A 52 -31.39 -6.74 -2.48
N MET A 53 -30.75 -6.67 -3.65
CA MET A 53 -31.37 -6.26 -4.92
C MET A 53 -32.46 -7.25 -5.35
N ARG A 54 -32.26 -8.56 -5.20
CA ARG A 54 -33.31 -9.56 -5.47
C ARG A 54 -34.53 -9.33 -4.59
N ALA A 55 -34.33 -9.24 -3.27
CA ALA A 55 -35.42 -8.99 -2.33
C ALA A 55 -36.07 -7.60 -2.51
N TRP A 56 -35.30 -6.61 -2.96
CA TRP A 56 -35.79 -5.27 -3.27
C TRP A 56 -36.67 -5.28 -4.52
N TYR A 57 -36.23 -5.96 -5.58
CA TYR A 57 -37.00 -6.05 -6.82
C TYR A 57 -38.34 -6.75 -6.63
N ASP A 58 -38.43 -7.75 -5.75
CA ASP A 58 -39.71 -8.37 -5.40
C ASP A 58 -40.71 -7.36 -4.81
N LEU A 59 -40.23 -6.41 -4.00
CA LEU A 59 -41.05 -5.36 -3.39
C LEU A 59 -41.49 -4.30 -4.40
N ILE A 60 -40.62 -3.91 -5.33
CA ILE A 60 -40.88 -2.83 -6.29
C ILE A 60 -41.35 -3.32 -7.66
N HIS A 61 -41.55 -4.63 -7.81
CA HIS A 61 -41.98 -5.24 -9.06
C HIS A 61 -43.33 -4.68 -9.52
N LEU A 62 -43.45 -4.40 -10.82
CA LEU A 62 -44.67 -3.81 -11.40
C LEU A 62 -45.74 -4.84 -11.75
N SER A 63 -45.40 -6.14 -11.80
CA SER A 63 -46.40 -7.19 -12.00
C SER A 63 -47.30 -7.37 -10.77
N SER A 64 -48.59 -7.54 -11.02
CA SER A 64 -49.60 -7.94 -10.03
C SER A 64 -49.47 -9.39 -9.57
N THR A 65 -48.59 -10.18 -10.19
CA THR A 65 -48.27 -11.56 -9.82
C THR A 65 -46.80 -11.69 -9.38
N PRO A 66 -46.46 -12.63 -8.47
CA PRO A 66 -47.38 -13.40 -7.63
C PRO A 66 -48.14 -12.50 -6.63
N VAL A 67 -49.30 -12.95 -6.18
CA VAL A 67 -50.11 -12.23 -5.19
C VAL A 67 -49.52 -12.48 -3.79
N PRO A 68 -49.05 -11.44 -3.07
CA PRO A 68 -48.48 -11.60 -1.74
C PRO A 68 -49.55 -11.96 -0.71
N ARG A 69 -49.16 -12.48 0.47
CA ARG A 69 -50.06 -12.61 1.63
C ARG A 69 -50.41 -11.23 2.19
N CYS A 70 -51.55 -11.13 2.90
CA CYS A 70 -51.96 -9.85 3.47
C CYS A 70 -51.09 -9.48 4.68
N PRO A 71 -50.37 -8.34 4.68
CA PRO A 71 -49.50 -7.96 5.79
C PRO A 71 -50.27 -7.58 7.07
N HIS A 72 -51.59 -7.49 7.03
CA HIS A 72 -52.43 -7.14 8.18
C HIS A 72 -53.05 -8.36 8.89
N CYS A 73 -53.29 -9.45 8.18
CA CYS A 73 -54.03 -10.60 8.71
C CYS A 73 -53.54 -11.96 8.19
N ASP A 74 -52.48 -11.98 7.39
CA ASP A 74 -51.90 -13.16 6.71
C ASP A 74 -52.85 -13.93 5.77
N GLY A 75 -54.05 -13.39 5.52
CA GLY A 75 -55.04 -14.03 4.64
C GLY A 75 -54.59 -14.14 3.18
N LEU A 76 -55.07 -15.19 2.49
CA LEU A 76 -54.74 -15.50 1.09
C LEU A 76 -55.80 -15.03 0.07
N ARG A 77 -57.00 -14.65 0.53
CA ARG A 77 -58.10 -14.18 -0.34
C ARG A 77 -57.87 -12.74 -0.77
N ILE A 78 -57.06 -12.56 -1.82
CA ILE A 78 -56.55 -11.25 -2.24
C ILE A 78 -56.82 -11.03 -3.72
N ARG A 79 -57.38 -9.86 -4.04
CA ARG A 79 -57.60 -9.41 -5.40
C ARG A 79 -56.55 -8.35 -5.77
N PRO A 80 -55.78 -8.52 -6.85
CA PRO A 80 -54.99 -7.42 -7.40
C PRO A 80 -55.96 -6.35 -7.94
N ASP A 81 -55.75 -5.12 -7.51
CA ASP A 81 -56.51 -3.96 -7.93
C ASP A 81 -55.72 -3.12 -8.93
N ARG A 82 -56.40 -2.32 -9.74
CA ARG A 82 -55.72 -1.44 -10.70
C ARG A 82 -54.84 -0.44 -9.94
N PRO A 83 -53.60 -0.16 -10.40
CA PRO A 83 -52.77 0.87 -9.80
C PRO A 83 -53.54 2.21 -9.77
N SER A 84 -53.62 2.84 -8.60
CA SER A 84 -54.11 4.21 -8.50
C SER A 84 -53.11 5.13 -9.20
N GLY A 85 -53.57 6.13 -9.96
CA GLY A 85 -52.72 7.01 -10.81
C GLY A 85 -51.56 7.74 -10.09
N LYS A 86 -51.49 7.68 -8.75
CA LYS A 86 -50.40 8.22 -7.93
C LYS A 86 -49.27 7.21 -7.62
N SER A 87 -49.50 5.91 -7.75
CA SER A 87 -48.54 4.84 -7.45
C SER A 87 -48.36 3.92 -8.65
N LYS A 88 -47.12 3.74 -9.09
CA LYS A 88 -46.80 2.77 -10.15
C LYS A 88 -46.84 1.31 -9.67
N LEU A 89 -46.86 1.08 -8.35
CA LEU A 89 -46.90 -0.28 -7.80
C LEU A 89 -48.32 -0.86 -7.80
N PRO A 90 -48.47 -2.18 -8.02
CA PRO A 90 -49.73 -2.88 -7.84
C PRO A 90 -50.31 -2.68 -6.44
N VAL A 91 -51.62 -2.44 -6.40
CA VAL A 91 -52.41 -2.39 -5.17
C VAL A 91 -53.17 -3.70 -5.05
N TYR A 92 -53.33 -4.20 -3.83
CA TYR A 92 -54.01 -5.44 -3.51
C TYR A 92 -55.10 -5.17 -2.50
N PHE A 93 -56.25 -5.83 -2.64
CA PHE A 93 -57.35 -5.76 -1.68
C PHE A 93 -57.53 -7.11 -1.00
N CYS A 94 -57.44 -7.13 0.34
CA CYS A 94 -57.67 -8.33 1.12
C CYS A 94 -59.17 -8.48 1.45
N HIS A 95 -59.80 -9.58 1.02
CA HIS A 95 -61.20 -9.85 1.32
C HIS A 95 -61.46 -10.29 2.77
N ALA A 96 -60.42 -10.73 3.49
CA ALA A 96 -60.55 -11.14 4.90
C ALA A 96 -60.62 -9.93 5.83
N CYS A 97 -59.62 -9.04 5.80
CA CYS A 97 -59.58 -7.87 6.68
C CYS A 97 -60.09 -6.56 6.03
N LYS A 98 -60.54 -6.62 4.76
CA LYS A 98 -61.08 -5.49 3.98
C LYS A 98 -60.14 -4.28 3.84
N LYS A 99 -58.82 -4.51 3.90
CA LYS A 99 -57.79 -3.46 3.75
C LYS A 99 -57.09 -3.56 2.41
N SER A 100 -56.82 -2.40 1.82
CA SER A 100 -55.94 -2.27 0.66
C SER A 100 -54.49 -2.13 1.11
N PHE A 101 -53.58 -2.74 0.35
CA PHE A 101 -52.16 -2.71 0.63
C PHE A 101 -51.34 -2.84 -0.67
N ASN A 102 -50.04 -2.60 -0.58
CA ASN A 102 -49.08 -2.90 -1.65
C ASN A 102 -47.93 -3.73 -1.08
N ARG A 103 -46.98 -4.15 -1.91
CA ARG A 103 -45.84 -4.97 -1.45
C ARG A 103 -44.91 -4.25 -0.46
N LEU A 104 -44.93 -2.92 -0.40
CA LEU A 104 -44.22 -2.13 0.62
C LEU A 104 -44.97 -2.05 1.94
N THR A 105 -46.24 -2.45 1.98
CA THR A 105 -47.05 -2.37 3.20
C THR A 105 -46.59 -3.44 4.18
N GLY A 106 -46.34 -3.03 5.43
CA GLY A 106 -45.78 -3.92 6.45
C GLY A 106 -44.26 -4.02 6.42
N THR A 107 -43.58 -3.44 5.42
CA THR A 107 -42.12 -3.37 5.39
C THR A 107 -41.63 -2.02 5.94
N PRO A 108 -40.32 -1.90 6.24
CA PRO A 108 -39.71 -0.62 6.65
C PRO A 108 -39.83 0.50 5.59
N PHE A 109 -40.26 0.17 4.37
CA PHE A 109 -40.39 1.09 3.24
C PHE A 109 -41.84 1.50 2.97
N ALA A 110 -42.78 1.21 3.88
CA ALA A 110 -44.14 1.71 3.80
C ALA A 110 -44.11 3.25 3.68
N ASN A 111 -44.51 3.76 2.51
CA ASN A 111 -44.48 5.18 2.10
C ASN A 111 -43.14 5.72 1.56
N LEU A 112 -42.19 4.86 1.21
CA LEU A 112 -40.97 5.30 0.54
C LEU A 112 -41.31 5.99 -0.79
N LYS A 113 -40.80 7.21 -0.95
CA LYS A 113 -40.92 8.00 -2.19
C LYS A 113 -39.68 7.84 -3.05
N ASN A 114 -39.87 7.80 -4.37
CA ASN A 114 -38.81 7.67 -5.37
C ASN A 114 -38.02 6.35 -5.24
N LEU A 115 -38.65 5.27 -5.69
CA LEU A 115 -38.11 3.90 -5.62
C LEU A 115 -36.78 3.76 -6.36
N ALA A 116 -36.58 4.51 -7.46
CA ALA A 116 -35.33 4.50 -8.22
C ALA A 116 -34.14 4.91 -7.34
N LYS A 117 -34.28 5.97 -6.54
CA LYS A 117 -33.25 6.36 -5.57
C LYS A 117 -33.09 5.35 -4.43
N GLY A 118 -34.14 4.62 -4.06
CA GLY A 118 -34.04 3.48 -3.16
C GLY A 118 -33.15 2.38 -3.75
N THR A 119 -33.34 2.05 -5.02
CA THR A 119 -32.50 1.09 -5.76
C THR A 119 -31.04 1.56 -5.82
N GLU A 120 -30.79 2.83 -6.16
CA GLU A 120 -29.44 3.41 -6.21
C GLU A 120 -28.71 3.40 -4.85
N MET A 121 -29.44 3.35 -3.73
CA MET A 121 -28.83 3.31 -2.40
C MET A 121 -28.24 1.94 -2.06
N ILE A 122 -28.74 0.85 -2.63
CA ILE A 122 -28.35 -0.51 -2.24
C ILE A 122 -26.84 -0.75 -2.38
N PRO A 123 -26.20 -0.43 -3.54
CA PRO A 123 -24.75 -0.50 -3.70
C PRO A 123 -23.93 0.28 -2.67
N LEU A 124 -24.51 1.33 -2.07
CA LEU A 124 -23.83 2.20 -1.12
C LEU A 124 -23.78 1.61 0.29
N LEU A 125 -24.64 0.63 0.63
CA LEU A 125 -24.78 0.10 1.99
C LEU A 125 -23.50 -0.59 2.48
N SER A 126 -22.82 -1.33 1.61
CA SER A 126 -21.58 -2.06 1.90
C SER A 126 -20.33 -1.17 1.92
N ARG A 127 -20.44 0.06 1.43
CA ARG A 127 -19.30 0.96 1.25
C ARG A 127 -18.92 1.67 2.54
N GLN A 128 -17.62 1.84 2.76
CA GLN A 128 -17.07 2.51 3.93
C GLN A 128 -17.06 4.04 3.74
N MET A 129 -18.24 4.66 3.80
CA MET A 129 -18.41 6.10 3.58
C MET A 129 -19.31 6.78 4.59
N SER A 130 -19.25 8.11 4.63
CA SER A 130 -20.15 8.94 5.43
C SER A 130 -21.56 9.01 4.83
N LEU A 131 -22.55 9.30 5.66
CA LEU A 131 -23.91 9.62 5.20
C LEU A 131 -23.98 10.90 4.36
N MET A 132 -23.02 11.82 4.54
CA MET A 132 -22.93 13.04 3.76
C MET A 132 -22.53 12.74 2.31
N GLN A 133 -21.48 11.94 2.12
CA GLN A 133 -21.03 11.47 0.80
C GLN A 133 -22.12 10.67 0.09
N ALA A 134 -22.81 9.77 0.80
CA ALA A 134 -23.95 9.05 0.23
C ALA A 134 -25.10 10.00 -0.15
N GLY A 135 -25.33 11.06 0.65
CA GLY A 135 -26.32 12.10 0.35
C GLY A 135 -26.00 12.88 -0.92
N GLU A 136 -24.75 13.31 -1.09
CA GLU A 136 -24.28 13.99 -2.31
C GLU A 136 -24.53 13.13 -3.56
N ARG A 137 -24.22 11.84 -3.49
CA ARG A 137 -24.41 10.89 -4.62
C ARG A 137 -25.87 10.65 -4.96
N LEU A 138 -26.71 10.51 -3.94
CA LEU A 138 -28.14 10.26 -4.13
C LEU A 138 -28.93 11.55 -4.44
N GLY A 139 -28.30 12.73 -4.32
CA GLY A 139 -28.98 14.02 -4.37
C GLY A 139 -29.97 14.20 -3.21
N ARG A 140 -29.59 13.75 -2.00
CA ARG A 140 -30.46 13.70 -0.81
C ARG A 140 -29.76 14.26 0.43
N SER A 141 -30.56 14.75 1.38
CA SER A 141 -30.03 15.20 2.66
C SER A 141 -29.53 14.03 3.50
N GLN A 142 -28.53 14.28 4.35
CA GLN A 142 -27.99 13.30 5.30
C GLN A 142 -29.10 12.65 6.16
N LYS A 143 -30.10 13.43 6.58
CA LYS A 143 -31.26 12.95 7.36
C LYS A 143 -32.10 11.95 6.58
N ALA A 144 -32.32 12.19 5.27
CA ALA A 144 -33.04 11.27 4.41
C ALA A 144 -32.27 9.96 4.24
N VAL A 145 -30.96 10.03 3.98
CA VAL A 145 -30.09 8.84 3.87
C VAL A 145 -30.05 8.05 5.17
N LEU A 146 -29.95 8.70 6.33
CA LEU A 146 -30.03 8.02 7.63
C LEU A 146 -31.36 7.27 7.79
N SER A 147 -32.47 7.90 7.43
CA SER A 147 -33.80 7.26 7.49
C SER A 147 -33.87 6.02 6.60
N TRP A 148 -33.27 6.07 5.41
CA TRP A 148 -33.25 4.93 4.48
C TRP A 148 -32.30 3.83 4.95
N LEU A 149 -31.14 4.18 5.49
CA LEU A 149 -30.19 3.23 6.07
C LEU A 149 -30.85 2.41 7.20
N LEU A 150 -31.62 3.06 8.07
CA LEU A 150 -32.39 2.40 9.12
C LEU A 150 -33.42 1.43 8.55
N ALA A 151 -34.12 1.82 7.48
CA ALA A 151 -35.11 0.97 6.82
C ALA A 151 -34.45 -0.26 6.18
N PHE A 152 -33.34 -0.08 5.46
CA PHE A 152 -32.58 -1.17 4.85
C PHE A 152 -31.99 -2.14 5.88
N ARG A 153 -31.35 -1.64 6.95
CA ARG A 153 -30.81 -2.52 8.00
C ARG A 153 -31.90 -3.30 8.73
N ARG A 154 -33.05 -2.67 8.99
CA ARG A 154 -34.21 -3.38 9.54
C ARG A 154 -34.71 -4.47 8.58
N TYR A 155 -34.80 -4.14 7.29
CA TYR A 155 -35.25 -5.11 6.28
C TYR A 155 -34.29 -6.29 6.15
N LEU A 156 -32.98 -6.05 6.18
CA LEU A 156 -31.98 -7.12 6.20
C LEU A 156 -32.14 -8.06 7.40
N LEU A 157 -32.48 -7.55 8.58
CA LEU A 157 -32.74 -8.38 9.77
C LEU A 157 -34.09 -9.12 9.70
N GLU A 158 -35.08 -8.58 8.98
CA GLU A 158 -36.34 -9.27 8.70
C GLU A 158 -36.14 -10.42 7.68
N LEU A 159 -35.24 -10.23 6.70
CA LEU A 159 -34.89 -11.25 5.69
C LEU A 159 -33.91 -12.32 6.22
N ASP A 160 -32.93 -11.90 7.02
CA ASP A 160 -31.91 -12.75 7.63
C ASP A 160 -31.78 -12.42 9.13
N PRO A 161 -32.58 -13.10 9.99
CA PRO A 161 -32.51 -12.91 11.44
C PRO A 161 -31.15 -13.25 12.06
N SER A 162 -30.28 -13.98 11.35
CA SER A 162 -28.92 -14.28 11.83
C SER A 162 -28.01 -13.04 11.84
N GLY A 163 -28.38 -11.98 11.10
CA GLY A 163 -27.63 -10.72 11.03
C GLY A 163 -26.34 -10.81 10.23
N ARG A 164 -26.12 -11.89 9.47
CA ARG A 164 -24.92 -12.06 8.63
C ARG A 164 -24.87 -10.97 7.57
N TRP A 165 -25.96 -10.73 6.85
CA TRP A 165 -26.00 -9.67 5.84
C TRP A 165 -25.99 -8.26 6.44
N GLU A 166 -26.59 -8.08 7.61
CA GLU A 166 -26.57 -6.80 8.31
C GLU A 166 -25.13 -6.39 8.68
N ALA A 167 -24.29 -7.37 9.07
CA ALA A 167 -22.88 -7.14 9.40
C ALA A 167 -22.06 -6.60 8.21
N HIS A 168 -22.49 -6.87 6.97
CA HIS A 168 -21.82 -6.38 5.75
C HIS A 168 -22.12 -4.90 5.46
N VAL A 169 -23.09 -4.29 6.14
CA VAL A 169 -23.41 -2.85 5.99
C VAL A 169 -22.37 -1.97 6.69
N ARG A 170 -21.62 -1.19 5.92
CA ARG A 170 -20.55 -0.31 6.44
C ARG A 170 -20.88 1.18 6.35
N LEU A 171 -21.91 1.55 5.59
CA LEU A 171 -22.35 2.93 5.41
C LEU A 171 -22.63 3.61 6.76
N GLY A 172 -21.96 4.72 7.03
CA GLY A 172 -22.14 5.49 8.25
C GLY A 172 -21.51 4.89 9.52
N VAL A 173 -20.74 3.80 9.40
CA VAL A 173 -20.05 3.16 10.53
C VAL A 173 -18.57 3.58 10.57
N ARG A 174 -18.14 4.18 11.67
CA ARG A 174 -16.73 4.50 11.94
C ARG A 174 -16.11 3.45 12.84
N VAL A 175 -15.03 2.84 12.38
CA VAL A 175 -14.22 1.88 13.15
C VAL A 175 -12.83 2.43 13.38
N ALA A 176 -12.32 2.23 14.59
CA ALA A 176 -10.94 2.48 14.95
C ALA A 176 -10.21 1.14 15.19
N PRO A 177 -8.95 1.01 14.75
CA PRO A 177 -8.12 -0.13 15.13
C PRO A 177 -7.86 -0.09 16.64
N ARG A 178 -8.19 -1.18 17.33
CA ARG A 178 -7.90 -1.36 18.74
C ARG A 178 -6.42 -1.69 18.92
N ALA A 179 -5.75 -0.98 19.81
CA ALA A 179 -4.31 -1.11 19.98
C ALA A 179 -3.85 -0.69 21.38
N ARG A 180 -2.62 -1.08 21.78
CA ARG A 180 -1.94 -0.58 22.99
C ARG A 180 -0.88 0.46 22.65
N CYS A 181 -0.90 1.61 23.32
CA CYS A 181 0.10 2.68 23.12
C CYS A 181 1.42 2.34 23.82
N THR A 182 2.54 2.39 23.09
CA THR A 182 3.88 2.18 23.67
C THR A 182 4.41 3.36 24.50
N LYS A 183 3.75 4.52 24.49
CA LYS A 183 4.15 5.71 25.27
C LYS A 183 3.38 5.86 26.58
N CYS A 184 2.08 5.59 26.59
CA CYS A 184 1.20 5.90 27.73
C CYS A 184 0.28 4.74 28.14
N ASP A 185 0.53 3.55 27.59
CA ASP A 185 -0.19 2.29 27.86
C ASP A 185 -1.70 2.31 27.63
N PHE A 186 -2.22 3.34 26.97
CA PHE A 186 -3.63 3.38 26.56
C PHE A 186 -3.97 2.17 25.67
N VAL A 187 -5.02 1.43 26.03
CA VAL A 187 -5.61 0.34 25.25
C VAL A 187 -7.02 0.73 24.82
N GLY A 188 -7.28 0.72 23.51
CA GLY A 188 -8.59 1.05 22.95
C GLY A 188 -8.50 1.44 21.48
N GLY A 189 -9.58 1.97 20.90
CA GLY A 189 -9.59 2.49 19.54
C GLY A 189 -8.65 3.68 19.32
N PHE A 190 -7.74 3.58 18.34
CA PHE A 190 -6.86 4.68 17.96
C PHE A 190 -7.49 5.56 16.87
N LEU A 191 -7.23 6.86 16.94
CA LEU A 191 -7.70 7.83 15.95
C LEU A 191 -6.95 7.67 14.62
N ALA A 192 -7.56 8.09 13.52
CA ALA A 192 -6.87 8.20 12.24
C ALA A 192 -5.72 9.22 12.35
N GLY A 193 -4.51 8.78 12.04
CA GLY A 193 -3.30 9.60 12.00
C GLY A 193 -2.93 10.09 10.60
N GLY A 194 -3.82 9.89 9.61
CA GLY A 194 -3.55 10.11 8.20
C GLY A 194 -2.77 8.95 7.58
N PHE A 195 -2.00 9.25 6.53
CA PHE A 195 -1.15 8.29 5.84
C PHE A 195 0.31 8.76 5.85
N ASP A 196 1.26 7.83 5.76
CA ASP A 196 2.66 8.16 5.48
C ASP A 196 2.88 8.47 3.98
N PRO A 197 4.07 8.93 3.57
CA PRO A 197 4.38 9.18 2.15
C PRO A 197 4.23 7.95 1.24
N GLN A 198 4.25 6.74 1.81
CA GLN A 198 4.02 5.46 1.14
C GLN A 198 2.54 5.01 1.20
N ARG A 199 1.65 5.91 1.66
CA ARG A 199 0.22 5.70 1.87
C ARG A 199 -0.14 4.57 2.85
N ARG A 200 0.73 4.24 3.80
CA ARG A 200 0.42 3.35 4.93
C ARG A 200 -0.36 4.10 6.00
N ARG A 201 -1.40 3.46 6.55
CA ARG A 201 -2.27 4.09 7.55
C ARG A 201 -1.51 4.37 8.83
N ARG A 202 -1.53 5.63 9.24
CA ARG A 202 -1.08 6.06 10.56
C ARG A 202 -2.25 6.03 11.53
N ILE A 203 -1.94 5.68 12.77
CA ILE A 203 -2.85 5.72 13.89
C ILE A 203 -2.30 6.66 14.95
N ARG A 204 -3.19 7.40 15.61
CA ARG A 204 -2.85 8.38 16.64
C ARG A 204 -3.49 7.97 17.97
N CYS A 205 -2.67 7.89 19.01
CA CYS A 205 -3.17 7.63 20.35
C CYS A 205 -4.07 8.79 20.81
N PRO A 206 -5.31 8.55 21.25
CA PRO A 206 -6.20 9.61 21.73
C PRO A 206 -5.71 10.24 23.05
N LYS A 207 -4.99 9.48 23.89
CA LYS A 207 -4.52 9.96 25.21
C LYS A 207 -3.27 10.84 25.14
N CYS A 208 -2.29 10.49 24.29
CA CYS A 208 -0.99 11.17 24.26
C CYS A 208 -0.61 11.77 22.90
N GLY A 209 -1.47 11.67 21.88
CA GLY A 209 -1.25 12.22 20.54
C GLY A 209 -0.16 11.56 19.69
N ARG A 210 0.54 10.54 20.22
CA ARG A 210 1.64 9.88 19.50
C ARG A 210 1.08 9.17 18.27
N SER A 211 1.69 9.44 17.11
CA SER A 211 1.34 8.81 15.84
C SER A 211 2.34 7.71 15.52
N ARG A 212 1.86 6.59 14.96
CA ARG A 212 2.67 5.49 14.43
C ARG A 212 1.93 4.82 13.27
N LEU A 213 2.57 3.89 12.59
CA LEU A 213 1.91 3.10 11.55
C LEU A 213 1.06 1.96 12.14
N LEU A 214 0.02 1.57 11.42
CA LEU A 214 -0.89 0.49 11.79
C LEU A 214 -0.25 -0.90 11.65
N ASP A 215 0.62 -1.10 10.65
CA ASP A 215 1.37 -2.36 10.39
C ASP A 215 2.35 -2.73 11.54
N VAL A 216 2.85 -1.74 12.28
CA VAL A 216 3.75 -1.93 13.45
C VAL A 216 3.05 -2.63 14.64
N LEU A 217 1.75 -2.88 14.57
CA LEU A 217 0.99 -3.57 15.62
C LEU A 217 0.93 -5.09 15.48
N GLN A 218 1.44 -5.65 14.40
CA GLN A 218 1.15 -7.03 14.01
C GLN A 218 2.31 -8.01 14.26
N GLY A 219 1.94 -9.23 14.67
CA GLY A 219 2.56 -10.45 14.18
C GLY A 219 1.94 -10.82 12.82
N HIS A 220 2.73 -11.43 11.93
CA HIS A 220 2.39 -11.67 10.52
C HIS A 220 0.97 -12.25 10.31
N GLY A 221 0.11 -11.55 9.55
CA GLY A 221 -1.16 -12.09 9.01
C GLY A 221 -2.42 -11.99 9.88
N GLU A 222 -2.34 -11.41 11.07
CA GLU A 222 -3.52 -11.25 11.94
C GLU A 222 -4.32 -9.96 11.63
N ALA A 223 -5.64 -10.11 11.42
CA ALA A 223 -6.55 -8.97 11.31
C ALA A 223 -6.58 -8.18 12.63
N VAL A 224 -6.50 -6.85 12.55
CA VAL A 224 -6.53 -6.00 13.74
C VAL A 224 -7.95 -5.97 14.28
N GLU A 225 -8.13 -6.24 15.58
CA GLU A 225 -9.44 -6.05 16.21
C GLU A 225 -9.92 -4.60 16.01
N GLY A 226 -11.12 -4.44 15.47
CA GLY A 226 -11.74 -3.15 15.25
C GLY A 226 -12.72 -2.82 16.37
N GLU A 227 -12.70 -1.58 16.84
CA GLU A 227 -13.72 -1.05 17.74
C GLU A 227 -14.63 -0.09 16.95
N VAL A 228 -15.93 -0.35 16.96
CA VAL A 228 -16.93 0.57 16.39
C VAL A 228 -17.00 1.81 17.27
N MET A 229 -16.37 2.89 16.81
CA MET A 229 -16.34 4.17 17.53
C MET A 229 -17.64 4.94 17.38
N HIS A 230 -18.29 4.81 16.22
CA HIS A 230 -19.55 5.48 15.93
C HIS A 230 -20.35 4.69 14.90
N ASP A 231 -21.58 4.33 15.23
CA ASP A 231 -22.57 3.94 14.24
C ASP A 231 -23.60 5.07 14.09
N ALA A 232 -23.87 5.49 12.85
CA ALA A 232 -24.84 6.54 12.58
C ALA A 232 -26.25 6.21 13.12
N ILE A 233 -26.56 4.92 13.28
CA ILE A 233 -27.82 4.46 13.90
C ILE A 233 -27.91 4.87 15.37
N ASP A 234 -26.81 4.93 16.12
CA ASP A 234 -26.86 5.27 17.55
C ASP A 234 -27.42 6.68 17.78
N THR A 235 -27.18 7.61 16.85
CA THR A 235 -27.77 8.95 16.89
C THR A 235 -29.28 8.90 16.72
N ALA A 236 -29.78 8.07 15.79
CA ALA A 236 -31.21 7.90 15.57
C ALA A 236 -31.89 7.19 16.75
N ILE A 237 -31.27 6.14 17.31
CA ILE A 237 -31.77 5.44 18.50
C ILE A 237 -31.86 6.41 19.67
N ARG A 238 -30.81 7.20 19.94
CA ARG A 238 -30.81 8.19 21.03
C ARG A 238 -31.91 9.23 20.87
N ALA A 239 -32.06 9.78 19.66
CA ALA A 239 -33.13 10.75 19.37
C ALA A 239 -34.53 10.15 19.61
N ARG A 240 -34.73 8.89 19.21
CA ARG A 240 -36.03 8.20 19.36
C ARG A 240 -36.31 7.78 20.79
N ARG A 241 -35.30 7.35 21.55
CA ARG A 241 -35.42 7.07 23.00
C ARG A 241 -35.77 8.31 23.82
N LYS A 242 -35.29 9.50 23.40
CA LYS A 242 -35.67 10.77 24.04
C LYS A 242 -37.17 11.02 23.97
N VAL A 243 -37.83 10.59 22.90
CA VAL A 243 -39.27 10.74 22.68
C VAL A 243 -40.05 9.51 23.18
N HIS A 244 -39.47 8.32 23.07
CA HIS A 244 -40.07 7.03 23.43
C HIS A 244 -39.09 6.18 24.27
N PRO A 245 -39.02 6.41 25.60
CA PRO A 245 -38.01 5.81 26.46
C PRO A 245 -38.08 4.27 26.54
N LYS A 246 -39.28 3.70 26.40
CA LYS A 246 -39.54 2.25 26.53
C LYS A 246 -39.40 1.46 25.22
N MET A 247 -38.90 2.08 24.15
CA MET A 247 -38.81 1.43 22.84
C MET A 247 -37.66 0.39 22.82
N PRO A 248 -37.94 -0.86 22.38
CA PRO A 248 -36.90 -1.87 22.20
C PRO A 248 -35.92 -1.43 21.11
N VAL A 249 -34.63 -1.64 21.36
CA VAL A 249 -33.56 -1.28 20.43
C VAL A 249 -33.23 -2.50 19.57
N PRO A 250 -33.19 -2.36 18.23
CA PRO A 250 -32.78 -3.46 17.37
C PRO A 250 -31.37 -3.92 17.74
N VAL A 251 -31.17 -5.24 17.81
CA VAL A 251 -29.86 -5.85 18.06
C VAL A 251 -29.06 -5.73 16.77
N VAL A 252 -28.11 -4.79 16.75
CA VAL A 252 -27.22 -4.53 15.61
C VAL A 252 -25.86 -5.15 15.92
N VAL A 253 -25.24 -5.76 14.90
CA VAL A 253 -23.90 -6.34 15.05
C VAL A 253 -22.89 -5.22 15.32
N ARG A 254 -22.21 -5.27 16.46
CA ARG A 254 -21.24 -4.24 16.92
C ARG A 254 -19.78 -4.71 16.90
N ILE A 255 -19.55 -6.00 16.73
CA ILE A 255 -18.20 -6.56 16.64
C ILE A 255 -17.64 -6.24 15.26
N ALA A 256 -16.43 -5.69 15.22
CA ALA A 256 -15.74 -5.37 13.98
C ALA A 256 -14.32 -5.95 13.98
N SER A 257 -13.85 -6.33 12.81
CA SER A 257 -12.46 -6.63 12.53
C SER A 257 -11.98 -5.70 11.43
N VAL A 258 -10.82 -5.09 11.60
CA VAL A 258 -10.15 -4.35 10.55
C VAL A 258 -9.24 -5.35 9.84
N SER A 259 -9.58 -5.76 8.62
CA SER A 259 -8.68 -6.58 7.81
C SER A 259 -7.39 -5.81 7.62
N ASP A 260 -6.29 -6.57 7.61
CA ASP A 260 -5.01 -6.02 7.23
C ASP A 260 -5.13 -5.34 5.86
N ALA A 261 -4.32 -4.31 5.64
CA ALA A 261 -4.13 -3.71 4.33
C ALA A 261 -3.50 -4.68 3.32
N SER A 262 -3.21 -5.91 3.75
CA SER A 262 -2.62 -6.98 2.97
C SER A 262 -3.59 -8.16 2.91
N LEU A 263 -4.48 -8.16 1.90
CA LEU A 263 -5.02 -9.43 1.40
C LEU A 263 -3.85 -10.17 0.76
N GLU A 264 -3.38 -11.23 1.42
CA GLU A 264 -2.54 -12.31 0.89
C GLU A 264 -1.49 -11.89 -0.15
N ALA A 265 -0.82 -10.76 0.08
CA ALA A 265 0.38 -10.44 -0.67
C ALA A 265 1.43 -11.45 -0.25
N LYS A 266 1.73 -12.43 -1.10
CA LYS A 266 2.97 -13.18 -1.01
C LYS A 266 4.07 -12.14 -0.80
N VAL A 267 4.61 -12.09 0.41
CA VAL A 267 5.82 -11.36 0.71
C VAL A 267 6.90 -12.14 -0.02
N GLN A 268 7.01 -11.92 -1.33
CA GLN A 268 8.30 -12.11 -1.97
C GLN A 268 9.22 -11.12 -1.27
N ASP A 269 10.41 -11.60 -0.87
CA ASP A 269 11.48 -10.75 -0.37
C ASP A 269 11.61 -9.54 -1.31
N ARG A 270 11.21 -8.37 -0.81
CA ARG A 270 11.28 -7.12 -1.56
C ARG A 270 12.76 -6.89 -1.86
N ALA A 271 13.22 -7.24 -3.06
CA ALA A 271 14.59 -6.99 -3.45
C ALA A 271 14.76 -5.48 -3.69
N LEU A 272 15.09 -4.74 -2.64
CA LEU A 272 15.36 -3.33 -2.76
C LEU A 272 16.73 -3.13 -3.41
N TRP A 273 16.85 -2.14 -4.30
CA TRP A 273 18.13 -1.88 -4.96
C TRP A 273 19.23 -1.55 -3.94
N ASN A 274 18.90 -0.81 -2.88
CA ASN A 274 19.85 -0.40 -1.85
C ASN A 274 20.30 -1.55 -0.92
N ASP A 275 19.66 -2.73 -0.97
CA ASP A 275 20.08 -3.91 -0.21
C ASP A 275 21.18 -4.70 -0.93
N ARG A 276 21.36 -4.48 -2.25
CA ARG A 276 22.43 -5.12 -3.02
C ARG A 276 23.76 -4.53 -2.60
N LYS A 277 24.74 -5.38 -2.23
CA LYS A 277 26.11 -4.94 -1.98
C LYS A 277 26.96 -5.20 -3.21
N PRO A 278 27.48 -4.17 -3.89
CA PRO A 278 28.45 -4.35 -4.96
C PRO A 278 29.71 -5.02 -4.42
N SER A 279 30.33 -5.88 -5.23
CA SER A 279 31.60 -6.50 -4.86
C SER A 279 32.68 -5.43 -4.66
N GLU A 280 33.53 -5.63 -3.65
CA GLU A 280 34.76 -4.87 -3.51
C GLU A 280 35.74 -5.36 -4.57
N ARG A 281 35.98 -4.51 -5.57
CA ARG A 281 36.94 -4.76 -6.64
C ARG A 281 37.88 -3.58 -6.78
N ARG A 282 39.09 -3.88 -7.24
CA ARG A 282 40.12 -2.87 -7.50
C ARG A 282 40.59 -3.01 -8.95
N LEU A 283 40.95 -1.88 -9.54
CA LEU A 283 41.60 -1.85 -10.84
C LEU A 283 43.09 -2.17 -10.66
N PRO A 284 43.71 -2.91 -11.60
CA PRO A 284 45.15 -3.16 -11.59
C PRO A 284 45.96 -1.88 -11.40
N ALA A 285 47.04 -1.99 -10.63
CA ALA A 285 47.99 -0.90 -10.46
C ALA A 285 48.61 -0.52 -11.82
N GLY A 286 48.83 0.78 -12.05
CA GLY A 286 49.46 1.24 -13.30
C GLY A 286 48.58 1.14 -14.54
N LEU A 287 47.26 1.28 -14.45
CA LEU A 287 46.43 1.59 -15.61
C LEU A 287 46.35 3.12 -15.84
N PRO A 288 46.42 3.61 -17.09
CA PRO A 288 46.30 5.03 -17.37
C PRO A 288 44.89 5.55 -17.06
N VAL A 289 44.81 6.81 -16.64
CA VAL A 289 43.55 7.55 -16.54
C VAL A 289 42.92 7.63 -17.93
N GLU A 290 41.64 7.29 -18.03
CA GLU A 290 40.93 7.26 -19.30
C GLU A 290 39.48 7.69 -19.11
N ARG A 291 39.03 8.65 -19.91
CA ARG A 291 37.65 9.15 -19.94
C ARG A 291 36.88 8.63 -21.16
N VAL A 292 36.92 7.33 -21.36
CA VAL A 292 36.22 6.66 -22.46
C VAL A 292 34.91 6.07 -21.94
N GLU A 293 33.83 6.34 -22.65
CA GLU A 293 32.51 5.75 -22.40
C GLU A 293 32.54 4.25 -22.71
N ASP A 294 32.04 3.41 -21.79
CA ASP A 294 31.72 2.03 -22.12
C ASP A 294 30.35 2.03 -22.80
N VAL A 295 30.35 1.93 -24.13
CA VAL A 295 29.14 2.05 -24.96
C VAL A 295 28.12 0.95 -24.65
N VAL A 296 28.58 -0.24 -24.28
CA VAL A 296 27.69 -1.37 -23.95
C VAL A 296 26.96 -1.10 -22.64
N LEU A 297 27.71 -0.71 -21.60
CA LEU A 297 27.16 -0.34 -20.30
C LEU A 297 26.23 0.87 -20.40
N SER A 298 26.67 1.91 -21.12
CA SER A 298 25.95 3.16 -21.23
C SER A 298 24.65 2.97 -21.99
N LYS A 299 24.66 2.27 -23.12
CA LYS A 299 23.44 1.92 -23.87
C LYS A 299 22.44 1.16 -22.98
N PHE A 300 22.91 0.10 -22.31
CA PHE A 300 22.07 -0.72 -21.42
C PHE A 300 21.41 0.13 -20.33
N LEU A 301 22.18 1.00 -19.67
CA LEU A 301 21.68 1.80 -18.55
C LEU A 301 20.79 2.96 -19.02
N LEU A 302 21.11 3.61 -20.14
CA LEU A 302 20.33 4.70 -20.72
C LEU A 302 18.91 4.22 -21.08
N GLU A 303 18.77 3.07 -21.73
CA GLU A 303 17.46 2.46 -22.05
C GLU A 303 16.60 2.25 -20.79
N ARG A 304 17.22 1.86 -19.67
CA ARG A 304 16.53 1.66 -18.38
C ARG A 304 16.20 2.96 -17.67
N ILE A 305 17.05 3.98 -17.79
CA ILE A 305 16.78 5.33 -17.28
C ILE A 305 15.59 5.94 -18.05
N GLU A 306 15.59 5.85 -19.37
CA GLU A 306 14.51 6.34 -20.23
C GLU A 306 13.19 5.63 -19.92
N THR A 307 13.23 4.30 -19.79
CA THR A 307 12.06 3.52 -19.37
C THR A 307 11.55 3.94 -17.98
N ALA A 308 12.46 4.25 -17.04
CA ALA A 308 12.10 4.67 -15.70
C ALA A 308 11.50 6.09 -15.64
N LEU A 309 11.92 6.97 -16.56
CA LEU A 309 11.47 8.37 -16.68
C LEU A 309 10.35 8.56 -17.71
N SER A 310 9.87 7.47 -18.32
CA SER A 310 8.78 7.50 -19.30
C SER A 310 7.47 8.00 -18.69
N HIS A 311 6.73 8.77 -19.49
CA HIS A 311 5.38 9.26 -19.17
C HIS A 311 4.27 8.35 -19.70
N ASP A 312 4.65 7.17 -20.21
CA ASP A 312 3.71 6.18 -20.71
C ASP A 312 2.78 5.66 -19.58
N PRO A 313 1.44 5.74 -19.76
CA PRO A 313 0.47 5.22 -18.80
C PRO A 313 0.38 3.69 -18.77
N ILE A 314 1.04 2.96 -19.68
CA ILE A 314 1.06 1.48 -19.67
C ILE A 314 1.66 0.99 -18.33
N PRO A 315 0.95 0.17 -17.54
CA PRO A 315 1.44 -0.32 -16.26
C PRO A 315 2.66 -1.26 -16.41
N PRO A 316 3.79 -0.98 -15.74
CA PRO A 316 4.91 -1.92 -15.67
C PRO A 316 4.68 -2.97 -14.57
N GLU A 317 5.52 -4.01 -14.54
CA GLU A 317 5.61 -4.92 -13.39
C GLU A 317 5.85 -4.17 -12.08
N CYS A 318 5.35 -4.73 -10.98
CA CYS A 318 5.52 -4.13 -9.68
C CYS A 318 6.99 -4.20 -9.21
N PRO A 319 7.63 -3.06 -8.88
CA PRO A 319 9.04 -3.05 -8.46
C PRO A 319 9.28 -3.65 -7.07
N TRP A 320 8.23 -4.04 -6.36
CA TRP A 320 8.30 -4.58 -5.00
C TRP A 320 8.06 -6.09 -4.93
N CYS A 321 7.25 -6.64 -5.83
CA CYS A 321 6.83 -8.04 -5.79
C CYS A 321 6.83 -8.71 -7.18
N SER A 322 7.35 -8.02 -8.20
CA SER A 322 7.43 -8.47 -9.59
C SER A 322 6.11 -8.92 -10.23
N SER A 323 4.97 -8.65 -9.57
CA SER A 323 3.65 -8.97 -10.10
C SER A 323 3.32 -8.12 -11.32
N GLU A 324 2.80 -8.76 -12.35
CA GLU A 324 2.22 -8.14 -13.55
C GLU A 324 0.83 -7.55 -13.30
N CYS A 325 0.15 -7.92 -12.20
CA CYS A 325 -1.16 -7.38 -11.83
C CYS A 325 -1.08 -5.91 -11.37
N THR A 326 -0.68 -5.00 -12.25
CA THR A 326 -0.57 -3.55 -12.00
C THR A 326 -1.58 -2.76 -12.82
N GLU A 327 -1.99 -1.61 -12.31
CA GLU A 327 -2.96 -0.72 -12.94
C GLU A 327 -2.46 0.72 -12.92
N TYR A 328 -2.82 1.49 -13.96
CA TYR A 328 -2.53 2.92 -14.04
C TYR A 328 -3.37 3.68 -13.01
N HIS A 329 -2.73 4.62 -12.32
CA HIS A 329 -3.37 5.47 -11.33
C HIS A 329 -3.36 6.93 -11.81
N PRO A 330 -4.53 7.52 -12.13
CA PRO A 330 -4.62 8.79 -12.85
C PRO A 330 -4.18 10.03 -12.05
N GLN A 331 -3.92 9.88 -10.76
CA GLN A 331 -3.48 10.99 -9.91
C GLN A 331 -1.99 11.31 -10.16
N GLN A 332 -1.73 12.55 -10.58
CA GLN A 332 -0.37 13.05 -10.76
C GLN A 332 0.43 13.00 -9.46
N ARG A 333 1.67 12.54 -9.57
CA ARG A 333 2.62 12.45 -8.46
C ARG A 333 3.48 13.73 -8.39
N PRO A 334 4.03 14.09 -7.22
CA PRO A 334 4.91 15.25 -7.07
C PRO A 334 6.15 15.23 -7.98
N ASN A 335 6.55 14.04 -8.43
CA ASN A 335 7.68 13.85 -9.34
C ASN A 335 7.29 14.00 -10.83
N GLY A 336 6.02 14.28 -11.15
CA GLY A 336 5.50 14.45 -12.51
C GLY A 336 5.26 13.16 -13.28
N LEU A 337 5.66 11.99 -12.76
CA LEU A 337 5.56 10.72 -13.46
C LEU A 337 4.22 10.01 -13.23
N PRO A 338 3.79 9.15 -14.16
CA PRO A 338 2.66 8.24 -14.00
C PRO A 338 2.71 7.46 -12.69
N GLY A 339 1.59 7.46 -11.97
CA GLY A 339 1.38 6.60 -10.81
C GLY A 339 0.82 5.25 -11.24
N PHE A 340 1.20 4.20 -10.52
CA PHE A 340 0.70 2.85 -10.69
C PHE A 340 0.32 2.26 -9.34
N ARG A 341 -0.53 1.24 -9.36
CA ARG A 341 -0.88 0.43 -8.19
C ARG A 341 -0.71 -1.04 -8.54
N CYS A 342 -0.09 -1.80 -7.65
CA CYS A 342 -0.06 -3.26 -7.76
C CYS A 342 -1.25 -3.85 -7.04
N ARG A 343 -2.00 -4.77 -7.67
CA ARG A 343 -3.11 -5.50 -7.04
C ARG A 343 -2.64 -6.69 -6.19
N ALA A 344 -1.44 -7.21 -6.44
CA ALA A 344 -0.88 -8.31 -5.64
C ALA A 344 -0.30 -7.84 -4.30
N CYS A 345 0.49 -6.75 -4.28
CA CYS A 345 1.08 -6.23 -3.04
C CYS A 345 0.48 -4.90 -2.56
N LEU A 346 -0.56 -4.42 -3.25
CA LEU A 346 -1.32 -3.21 -2.93
C LEU A 346 -0.48 -1.92 -2.86
N SER A 347 0.77 -1.99 -3.31
CA SER A 347 1.71 -0.88 -3.23
C SER A 347 1.46 0.08 -4.38
N TYR A 348 1.40 1.36 -4.03
CA TYR A 348 1.46 2.44 -5.00
C TYR A 348 2.91 2.71 -5.35
N PHE A 349 3.16 2.96 -6.64
CA PHE A 349 4.50 3.18 -7.11
C PHE A 349 4.50 4.05 -8.38
N THR A 350 5.68 4.43 -8.80
CA THR A 350 6.01 5.07 -10.09
C THR A 350 7.14 4.25 -10.70
N ARG A 351 7.45 4.42 -11.98
CA ARG A 351 8.56 3.70 -12.63
C ARG A 351 9.94 3.95 -11.99
N ILE A 352 10.09 5.03 -11.22
CA ILE A 352 11.30 5.32 -10.42
C ILE A 352 11.24 4.78 -8.98
N SER A 353 10.15 4.11 -8.60
CA SER A 353 10.05 3.46 -7.31
C SER A 353 10.94 2.23 -7.32
N ASN A 354 11.76 2.08 -6.28
CA ASN A 354 12.84 1.10 -6.21
C ASN A 354 13.98 1.33 -7.24
N THR A 355 14.29 2.60 -7.58
CA THR A 355 15.50 2.94 -8.34
C THR A 355 16.24 4.12 -7.68
N PRO A 356 17.53 4.33 -7.97
CA PRO A 356 18.27 5.51 -7.51
C PRO A 356 17.72 6.84 -8.08
N LEU A 357 16.84 6.79 -9.08
CA LEU A 357 16.22 7.96 -9.71
C LEU A 357 15.08 8.58 -8.87
N ASN A 358 14.75 8.02 -7.70
CA ASN A 358 13.73 8.61 -6.83
C ASN A 358 14.13 10.02 -6.33
N GLY A 359 15.43 10.30 -6.20
CA GLY A 359 15.94 11.62 -5.83
C GLY A 359 15.92 12.63 -6.99
N PRO A 360 15.36 13.85 -6.83
CA PRO A 360 15.24 14.83 -7.92
C PRO A 360 16.60 15.27 -8.49
N HIS A 361 17.61 15.46 -7.64
CA HIS A 361 18.95 15.84 -8.10
C HIS A 361 19.64 14.74 -8.91
N MET A 362 19.48 13.47 -8.50
CA MET A 362 20.02 12.34 -9.24
C MET A 362 19.41 12.24 -10.65
N ARG A 363 18.09 12.46 -10.78
CA ARG A 363 17.41 12.43 -12.10
C ARG A 363 18.01 13.41 -13.09
N LYS A 364 18.33 14.62 -12.65
CA LYS A 364 18.89 15.66 -13.51
C LYS A 364 20.22 15.24 -14.14
N HIS A 365 21.02 14.46 -13.44
CA HIS A 365 22.37 14.06 -13.86
C HIS A 365 22.47 12.59 -14.32
N ALA A 366 21.36 11.84 -14.30
CA ALA A 366 21.37 10.38 -14.52
C ALA A 366 21.96 9.99 -15.89
N LEU A 367 21.56 10.68 -16.97
CA LEU A 367 22.03 10.39 -18.33
C LEU A 367 23.53 10.68 -18.49
N GLN A 368 24.00 11.82 -17.96
CA GLN A 368 25.41 12.19 -18.04
C GLN A 368 26.27 11.23 -17.20
N LEU A 369 25.86 10.95 -15.96
CA LEU A 369 26.58 10.03 -15.09
C LEU A 369 26.64 8.61 -15.65
N ALA A 370 25.58 8.13 -16.32
CA ALA A 370 25.57 6.81 -16.96
C ALA A 370 26.71 6.66 -17.98
N ARG A 371 26.94 7.67 -18.83
CA ARG A 371 28.04 7.70 -19.81
C ARG A 371 29.42 7.74 -19.18
N MET A 372 29.51 8.32 -17.98
CA MET A 372 30.77 8.45 -17.23
C MET A 372 31.16 7.16 -16.49
N LEU A 373 30.27 6.19 -16.32
CA LEU A 373 30.55 4.99 -15.53
C LEU A 373 31.71 4.14 -16.07
N GLY A 374 31.97 4.20 -17.38
CA GLY A 374 33.10 3.53 -18.03
C GLY A 374 34.47 4.17 -17.78
N TRP A 375 34.51 5.39 -17.24
CA TRP A 375 35.75 6.13 -17.05
C TRP A 375 36.65 5.44 -16.01
N ARG A 376 37.92 5.26 -16.35
CA ARG A 376 38.97 4.88 -15.38
C ARG A 376 39.44 6.12 -14.62
N GLU A 377 38.54 6.72 -13.86
CA GLU A 377 38.81 7.92 -13.08
C GLU A 377 38.17 7.90 -11.68
N THR A 378 38.50 8.90 -10.87
CA THR A 378 37.96 9.11 -9.54
C THR A 378 36.55 9.71 -9.57
N GLY A 379 35.75 9.41 -8.54
CA GLY A 379 34.46 10.08 -8.36
C GLY A 379 34.58 11.59 -8.15
N LYS A 380 35.74 12.09 -7.71
CA LYS A 380 36.01 13.53 -7.59
C LYS A 380 36.09 14.20 -8.97
N ALA A 381 36.74 13.58 -9.95
CA ALA A 381 36.78 14.09 -11.31
C ALA A 381 35.37 14.11 -11.94
N ALA A 382 34.58 13.07 -11.71
CA ALA A 382 33.19 13.05 -12.16
C ALA A 382 32.32 14.10 -11.45
N ALA A 383 32.53 14.34 -10.16
CA ALA A 383 31.82 15.37 -9.41
C ALA A 383 32.09 16.78 -9.97
N LEU A 384 33.33 17.06 -10.37
CA LEU A 384 33.70 18.33 -11.02
C LEU A 384 32.91 18.52 -12.33
N GLU A 385 32.85 17.48 -13.17
CA GLU A 385 32.14 17.51 -14.46
C GLU A 385 30.62 17.71 -14.29
N LEU A 386 30.05 17.12 -13.23
CA LEU A 386 28.63 17.22 -12.93
C LEU A 386 28.28 18.51 -12.15
N GLY A 387 29.26 19.25 -11.65
CA GLY A 387 29.06 20.43 -10.80
C GLY A 387 28.45 20.08 -9.44
N VAL A 388 28.82 18.93 -8.85
CA VAL A 388 28.28 18.44 -7.56
C VAL A 388 29.39 18.15 -6.56
N ASP A 389 29.01 17.95 -5.29
CA ASP A 389 29.94 17.50 -4.26
C ASP A 389 30.45 16.06 -4.51
N SER A 390 31.73 15.82 -4.20
CA SER A 390 32.38 14.52 -4.43
C SER A 390 31.74 13.35 -3.67
N ALA A 391 31.22 13.59 -2.45
CA ALA A 391 30.53 12.54 -1.69
C ALA A 391 29.16 12.22 -2.33
N VAL A 392 28.51 13.20 -2.95
CA VAL A 392 27.25 13.00 -3.69
C VAL A 392 27.49 12.15 -4.94
N ALA A 393 28.51 12.48 -5.74
CA ALA A 393 28.85 11.70 -6.93
C ALA A 393 29.22 10.25 -6.57
N ASN A 394 30.05 10.05 -5.54
CA ASN A 394 30.39 8.71 -5.05
C ASN A 394 29.16 7.91 -4.62
N ARG A 395 28.20 8.54 -3.93
CA ARG A 395 26.94 7.91 -3.53
C ARG A 395 26.09 7.54 -4.74
N TRP A 396 26.03 8.38 -5.77
CA TRP A 396 25.29 8.11 -7.00
C TRP A 396 25.91 6.96 -7.79
N VAL A 397 27.23 6.94 -7.94
CA VAL A 397 27.96 5.82 -8.57
C VAL A 397 27.68 4.53 -7.82
N TYR A 398 27.78 4.54 -6.49
CA TYR A 398 27.47 3.38 -5.66
C TYR A 398 26.03 2.92 -5.87
N GLY A 399 25.05 3.83 -5.85
CA GLY A 399 23.65 3.48 -6.06
C GLY A 399 23.33 2.96 -7.46
N LEU A 400 24.01 3.45 -8.50
CA LEU A 400 23.90 2.89 -9.85
C LEU A 400 24.49 1.48 -9.92
N ARG A 401 25.64 1.20 -9.27
CA ARG A 401 26.19 -0.16 -9.17
C ARG A 401 25.22 -1.12 -8.49
N GLN A 402 24.59 -0.67 -7.41
CA GLN A 402 23.55 -1.43 -6.71
C GLN A 402 22.35 -1.73 -7.61
N TRP A 403 21.89 -0.73 -8.38
CA TRP A 403 20.77 -0.89 -9.30
C TRP A 403 21.11 -1.80 -10.49
N LEU A 404 22.33 -1.75 -11.01
CA LEU A 404 22.80 -2.67 -12.05
C LEU A 404 22.70 -4.13 -11.61
N LEU A 405 22.96 -4.44 -10.34
CA LEU A 405 22.79 -5.80 -9.80
C LEU A 405 21.33 -6.25 -9.68
N VAL A 406 20.38 -5.31 -9.66
CA VAL A 406 18.94 -5.62 -9.77
C VAL A 406 18.55 -5.85 -11.23
N LEU A 407 19.08 -5.03 -12.15
CA LEU A 407 18.76 -5.09 -13.57
C LEU A 407 19.42 -6.27 -14.30
N ASP A 408 20.62 -6.65 -13.87
CA ASP A 408 21.43 -7.74 -14.39
C ASP A 408 22.01 -8.55 -13.21
N PRO A 409 21.27 -9.57 -12.74
CA PRO A 409 21.71 -10.41 -11.64
C PRO A 409 23.03 -11.18 -11.89
N SER A 410 23.48 -11.30 -13.15
CA SER A 410 24.77 -11.91 -13.48
C SER A 410 25.96 -11.06 -13.01
N GLY A 411 25.75 -9.76 -12.78
CA GLY A 411 26.79 -8.81 -12.42
C GLY A 411 27.68 -8.36 -13.59
N TYR A 412 27.40 -8.81 -14.82
CA TYR A 412 28.17 -8.45 -16.01
C TYR A 412 28.21 -6.95 -16.25
N MET A 413 27.06 -6.28 -16.15
CA MET A 413 26.98 -4.83 -16.34
C MET A 413 27.60 -4.06 -15.16
N GLU A 414 27.46 -4.56 -13.93
CA GLU A 414 28.15 -3.97 -12.78
C GLU A 414 29.67 -4.02 -12.96
N ALA A 415 30.23 -5.15 -13.41
CA ALA A 415 31.66 -5.34 -13.60
C ALA A 415 32.29 -4.39 -14.62
N ARG A 416 31.49 -3.84 -15.55
CA ARG A 416 31.93 -2.85 -16.54
C ARG A 416 32.14 -1.45 -15.96
N VAL A 417 31.55 -1.14 -14.80
CA VAL A 417 31.76 0.16 -14.14
C VAL A 417 33.22 0.28 -13.74
N LYS A 418 33.90 1.37 -14.11
CA LYS A 418 35.29 1.67 -13.72
C LYS A 418 35.38 2.96 -12.92
N LEU A 419 34.39 3.84 -13.04
CA LEU A 419 34.37 5.12 -12.35
C LEU A 419 34.32 4.94 -10.83
N GLY A 420 35.22 5.59 -10.11
CA GLY A 420 35.28 5.55 -8.66
C GLY A 420 35.73 4.20 -8.08
N ILE A 421 36.14 3.23 -8.91
CA ILE A 421 36.73 1.97 -8.46
C ILE A 421 38.18 2.24 -8.03
N GLY A 422 38.51 1.85 -6.79
CA GLY A 422 39.85 2.04 -6.23
C GLY A 422 40.91 1.25 -7.01
N ARG A 423 42.15 1.73 -7.00
CA ARG A 423 43.28 0.99 -7.60
C ARG A 423 43.91 0.05 -6.58
N GLU A 424 44.49 -1.03 -7.07
CA GLU A 424 45.37 -1.87 -6.26
C GLU A 424 46.55 -1.03 -5.76
N PRO A 425 46.93 -1.20 -4.49
CA PRO A 425 48.07 -0.47 -3.97
C PRO A 425 49.34 -0.95 -4.67
N ILE A 426 50.22 -0.01 -5.02
CA ILE A 426 51.52 -0.35 -5.60
C ILE A 426 52.33 -1.05 -4.50
N VAL A 427 52.75 -2.29 -4.73
CA VAL A 427 53.59 -3.03 -3.78
C VAL A 427 55.06 -2.86 -4.15
N ARG A 428 55.88 -2.49 -3.17
CA ARG A 428 57.34 -2.37 -3.32
C ARG A 428 58.06 -2.90 -2.10
N THR A 429 59.29 -3.34 -2.31
CA THR A 429 60.23 -3.75 -1.27
C THR A 429 60.91 -2.53 -0.64
N CYS A 430 60.95 -2.48 0.68
CA CYS A 430 61.66 -1.44 1.41
C CYS A 430 63.19 -1.65 1.34
N GLU A 431 63.94 -0.68 0.82
CA GLU A 431 65.41 -0.71 0.77
C GLU A 431 66.07 -0.76 2.16
N LYS A 432 65.33 -0.45 3.24
CA LYS A 432 65.86 -0.36 4.61
C LYS A 432 65.67 -1.61 5.45
N CYS A 433 64.60 -2.38 5.20
CA CYS A 433 64.26 -3.53 6.03
C CYS A 433 63.83 -4.77 5.22
N GLY A 434 63.85 -4.70 3.89
CA GLY A 434 63.52 -5.80 2.99
C GLY A 434 62.03 -6.14 2.88
N SER A 435 61.16 -5.63 3.76
CA SER A 435 59.73 -5.97 3.73
C SER A 435 59.05 -5.44 2.46
N ALA A 436 58.34 -6.31 1.75
CA ALA A 436 57.42 -5.93 0.66
C ALA A 436 56.08 -5.49 1.24
N GLY A 437 55.53 -4.39 0.73
CA GLY A 437 54.23 -3.90 1.16
C GLY A 437 53.68 -2.79 0.27
N PRO A 438 52.41 -2.41 0.48
CA PRO A 438 51.79 -1.31 -0.24
C PRO A 438 52.52 0.01 0.07
N VAL A 439 52.83 0.79 -0.96
CA VAL A 439 53.52 2.08 -0.81
C VAL A 439 52.61 3.24 -1.16
N GLN A 440 52.56 4.23 -0.27
CA GLN A 440 51.93 5.52 -0.53
C GLN A 440 53.04 6.55 -0.77
N PRO A 441 53.18 7.08 -2.00
CA PRO A 441 54.22 8.05 -2.30
C PRO A 441 53.99 9.36 -1.52
N LEU A 442 55.01 9.84 -0.81
CA LEU A 442 55.01 11.12 -0.10
C LEU A 442 55.35 12.30 -1.02
N GLY A 443 56.03 12.03 -2.14
CA GLY A 443 56.41 13.03 -3.13
C GLY A 443 57.63 12.61 -3.95
N PRO A 444 57.87 13.26 -5.11
CA PRO A 444 59.03 13.01 -5.93
C PRO A 444 60.31 13.46 -5.20
N THR A 445 61.42 12.80 -5.50
CA THR A 445 62.75 13.24 -5.08
C THR A 445 63.26 14.33 -6.04
N HIS A 446 64.32 15.04 -5.63
CA HIS A 446 65.00 16.02 -6.48
C HIS A 446 65.83 15.39 -7.63
N ARG A 447 65.83 14.05 -7.77
CA ARG A 447 66.54 13.41 -8.88
C ARG A 447 65.86 13.71 -10.22
N PRO A 448 66.64 13.92 -11.29
CA PRO A 448 66.11 13.97 -12.64
C PRO A 448 65.34 12.68 -12.95
N PRO A 449 64.28 12.74 -13.77
CA PRO A 449 63.67 11.55 -14.36
C PRO A 449 64.70 10.76 -15.18
N GLU A 450 64.54 9.45 -15.24
CA GLU A 450 65.32 8.61 -16.16
C GLU A 450 64.88 8.83 -17.62
N ALA A 451 65.70 8.40 -18.58
CA ALA A 451 65.43 8.54 -20.02
C ALA A 451 64.15 7.80 -20.47
N ASN A 452 63.72 6.79 -19.71
CA ASN A 452 62.45 6.05 -19.85
C ASN A 452 61.23 6.80 -19.26
N GLY A 453 61.42 7.99 -18.68
CA GLY A 453 60.37 8.79 -18.05
C GLY A 453 60.04 8.41 -16.60
N GLU A 454 60.72 7.42 -16.01
CA GLU A 454 60.54 7.06 -14.60
C GLU A 454 61.03 8.16 -13.65
N ARG A 455 60.33 8.34 -12.53
CA ARG A 455 60.73 9.32 -11.52
C ARG A 455 60.77 8.66 -10.15
N GLN A 456 61.79 8.99 -9.38
CA GLN A 456 61.98 8.42 -8.05
C GLN A 456 61.13 9.15 -7.01
N TYR A 457 60.36 8.41 -6.21
CA TYR A 457 59.51 8.89 -5.12
C TYR A 457 59.99 8.39 -3.77
N LYS A 458 59.72 9.18 -2.73
CA LYS A 458 59.85 8.75 -1.34
C LYS A 458 58.54 8.13 -0.88
N PHE A 459 58.61 7.07 -0.07
CA PHE A 459 57.45 6.52 0.64
C PHE A 459 57.85 6.13 2.07
N ARG A 460 56.88 6.09 2.98
CA ARG A 460 57.10 5.61 4.35
C ARG A 460 56.77 4.12 4.41
N CYS A 461 57.73 3.30 4.84
CA CYS A 461 57.50 1.86 5.00
C CYS A 461 56.55 1.61 6.18
N GLY A 462 55.47 0.84 5.96
CA GLY A 462 54.52 0.47 7.02
C GLY A 462 55.12 -0.42 8.11
N ASN A 463 56.17 -1.18 7.81
CA ASN A 463 56.80 -2.10 8.77
C ASN A 463 57.85 -1.39 9.65
N CYS A 464 58.89 -0.81 9.05
CA CYS A 464 59.98 -0.17 9.81
C CYS A 464 59.78 1.34 10.05
N SER A 465 58.70 1.93 9.55
CA SER A 465 58.40 3.37 9.64
C SER A 465 59.44 4.32 9.02
N ARG A 466 60.53 3.81 8.42
CA ARG A 466 61.58 4.59 7.75
C ARG A 466 61.16 4.99 6.33
N CYS A 467 61.68 6.12 5.87
CA CYS A 467 61.52 6.55 4.48
C CYS A 467 62.40 5.69 3.56
N SER A 468 61.78 5.10 2.54
CA SER A 468 62.42 4.36 1.46
C SER A 468 62.16 5.08 0.13
N ARG A 469 62.87 4.67 -0.92
CA ARG A 469 62.70 5.20 -2.27
C ARG A 469 62.16 4.12 -3.19
N THR A 470 61.44 4.54 -4.22
CA THR A 470 61.01 3.67 -5.33
C THR A 470 60.98 4.49 -6.61
N TRP A 471 61.29 3.87 -7.73
CA TRP A 471 60.98 4.43 -9.04
C TRP A 471 59.53 4.12 -9.39
N LEU A 472 58.84 5.10 -9.97
CA LEU A 472 57.48 4.97 -10.47
C LEU A 472 57.43 5.50 -11.90
N SER A 473 56.81 4.70 -12.79
CA SER A 473 56.54 5.11 -14.16
C SER A 473 55.47 6.22 -14.22
N LEU A 474 55.30 6.87 -15.39
CA LEU A 474 54.18 7.81 -15.62
C LEU A 474 52.81 7.16 -15.31
N VAL A 475 52.69 5.88 -15.70
CA VAL A 475 51.45 5.12 -15.59
C VAL A 475 51.15 4.73 -14.14
N GLU A 476 52.17 4.36 -13.36
CA GLU A 476 52.04 4.08 -11.93
C GLU A 476 51.70 5.33 -11.11
N ARG A 477 52.12 6.50 -11.59
CA ARG A 477 51.76 7.80 -10.98
C ARG A 477 50.33 8.22 -11.26
N GLY A 478 49.61 7.53 -12.16
CA GLY A 478 48.24 7.88 -12.54
C GLY A 478 48.13 9.26 -13.21
N VAL A 479 49.23 9.76 -13.80
CA VAL A 479 49.23 11.00 -14.57
C VAL A 479 48.78 10.65 -15.99
N ALA A 480 47.76 11.35 -16.49
CA ALA A 480 47.32 11.21 -17.88
C ALA A 480 48.49 11.59 -18.81
N SER A 481 48.72 10.79 -19.86
CA SER A 481 49.67 11.12 -20.92
C SER A 481 49.31 12.42 -21.62
#